data_AF-A0A932NEL6-F1
#
_entry.id   AF-A0A932NEL6-F1
#
_cell.length_a   1.000
_cell.length_b   1.000
_cell.length_c   1.000
_cell.angle_alpha   90.00
_cell.angle_beta   90.00
_cell.angle_gamma   90.00
#
_symmetry.space_group_name_H-M   'P 1'
#
loop_
_entity.id
_entity.type
_entity.pdbx_description
1 polymer ?
#
loop_
_entity_poly.entity_id
_entity_poly.type
_entity_poly.pdbx_seq_one_letter_code
_entity_poly.pdbx_strand_id
1 'polypeptide(L)'
;MSDKPQEKPQVPAPQPAAAPAATAAAAAAPAAAKPAPAPRVVIPEPVLNRKNGRLLEDRFATWPQPIFDSKWSRSGYQYGTAMLIGIFLGLGVTGGLVGELAKWGDLLLSAMSGFAAAKGLPPLAVEIAWVAIKVLIVLHIILINGLWSIWWERKISAHIQSRVGPTYAGSPKGRNFHGWAQTAVDGIKLLLKEDITPAAADKWVHALAPAIVVAPCIIAFAPVSFGSKLAAASLDIGTLYIFAFAGISVIGIVMAGWASGNKYSLLGGLRAAAQIVSYELPRGFSVVPVLMFAGSLDLSVIADAQQGYWWGIVPRWFVFYPVVGQLAFLIFLIASVAETNRTPFDIPEAESELVSGFHTEYSGMKWSIFFLTEYGYVLLGSFLLATFFLGGGASPINAVPFTLVPSWLWMLGKAMLMMFVFLWIRWTLPRFRVDQLMDFTWKFLLPWSFVNVAVAGLYLAFWLK
;
A
#
# COMPACT_ATOMS: atom_id res chain seq x y z
N MET A 1 -56.64 -8.08 -81.29
CA MET A 1 -57.57 -7.11 -80.68
C MET A 1 -57.39 -7.23 -79.18
N SER A 2 -56.35 -6.61 -78.62
CA SER A 2 -56.39 -5.26 -78.04
C SER A 2 -57.41 -5.19 -76.90
N ASP A 3 -56.97 -5.39 -75.66
CA ASP A 3 -57.36 -4.48 -74.59
C ASP A 3 -56.38 -4.48 -73.42
N LYS A 4 -56.13 -3.25 -72.95
CA LYS A 4 -55.01 -2.78 -72.13
C LYS A 4 -55.11 -3.22 -70.65
N PRO A 5 -53.98 -3.28 -69.92
CA PRO A 5 -54.00 -3.46 -68.47
C PRO A 5 -54.51 -2.20 -67.76
N GLN A 6 -55.48 -2.37 -66.86
CA GLN A 6 -56.06 -1.27 -66.06
C GLN A 6 -55.10 -0.82 -64.94
N GLU A 7 -54.77 0.46 -64.94
CA GLU A 7 -54.04 1.16 -63.88
C GLU A 7 -54.85 1.22 -62.57
N LYS A 8 -54.17 0.92 -61.45
CA LYS A 8 -54.70 1.17 -60.10
C LYS A 8 -54.69 2.68 -59.79
N PRO A 9 -55.72 3.23 -59.13
CA PRO A 9 -55.75 4.65 -58.77
C PRO A 9 -54.67 5.00 -57.73
N GLN A 10 -53.88 6.04 -58.02
CA GLN A 10 -52.96 6.66 -57.06
C GLN A 10 -53.75 7.44 -56.00
N VAL A 11 -53.47 7.18 -54.73
CA VAL A 11 -54.01 7.92 -53.58
C VAL A 11 -53.14 9.17 -53.35
N PRO A 12 -53.72 10.38 -53.19
CA PRO A 12 -52.96 11.60 -53.01
C PRO A 12 -52.33 11.69 -51.60
N ALA A 13 -51.10 12.21 -51.54
CA ALA A 13 -50.38 12.47 -50.29
C ALA A 13 -51.01 13.65 -49.52
N PRO A 14 -51.21 13.55 -48.19
CA PRO A 14 -51.74 14.65 -47.39
C PRO A 14 -50.65 15.69 -47.05
N GLN A 15 -50.99 16.97 -47.25
CA GLN A 15 -50.22 18.14 -46.77
C GLN A 15 -50.33 18.29 -45.24
N PRO A 16 -49.34 18.91 -44.56
CA PRO A 16 -49.35 19.05 -43.10
C PRO A 16 -50.30 20.17 -42.65
N ALA A 17 -51.30 19.82 -41.84
CA ALA A 17 -52.20 20.78 -41.18
C ALA A 17 -51.66 21.19 -39.80
N ALA A 18 -51.69 22.49 -39.54
CA ALA A 18 -51.31 23.12 -38.28
C ALA A 18 -52.18 22.66 -37.09
N ALA A 19 -51.55 22.37 -35.95
CA ALA A 19 -52.22 21.96 -34.72
C ALA A 19 -52.66 23.17 -33.87
N PRO A 20 -53.88 23.17 -33.30
CA PRO A 20 -54.35 24.22 -32.39
C PRO A 20 -53.97 23.91 -30.93
N ALA A 21 -53.78 24.98 -30.15
CA ALA A 21 -53.45 24.95 -28.73
C ALA A 21 -54.63 24.47 -27.86
N ALA A 22 -54.36 23.60 -26.89
CA ALA A 22 -55.33 23.14 -25.90
C ALA A 22 -54.91 23.53 -24.48
N THR A 23 -55.72 24.38 -23.86
CA THR A 23 -55.77 24.69 -22.41
C THR A 23 -56.49 23.57 -21.67
N ALA A 24 -55.94 23.10 -20.54
CA ALA A 24 -56.60 22.13 -19.66
C ALA A 24 -56.61 22.64 -18.21
N ALA A 25 -57.81 22.82 -17.66
CA ALA A 25 -58.12 23.08 -16.26
C ALA A 25 -58.48 21.77 -15.53
N ALA A 26 -58.36 21.82 -14.20
CA ALA A 26 -58.23 20.71 -13.26
C ALA A 26 -59.46 19.80 -13.02
N ALA A 27 -59.18 18.54 -12.64
CA ALA A 27 -60.02 17.69 -11.78
C ALA A 27 -59.14 16.68 -11.01
N ALA A 28 -59.40 16.51 -9.71
CA ALA A 28 -58.52 15.90 -8.71
C ALA A 28 -58.78 14.40 -8.44
N ALA A 29 -57.73 13.66 -8.07
CA ALA A 29 -57.74 12.33 -7.45
C ALA A 29 -56.51 12.18 -6.50
N PRO A 30 -56.54 11.30 -5.48
CA PRO A 30 -55.96 11.55 -4.15
C PRO A 30 -54.45 11.27 -4.03
N ALA A 31 -53.80 12.06 -3.18
CA ALA A 31 -52.35 12.06 -2.97
C ALA A 31 -51.86 10.86 -2.13
N ALA A 32 -50.96 10.06 -2.71
CA ALA A 32 -50.05 9.23 -1.93
C ALA A 32 -48.99 10.13 -1.26
N ALA A 33 -48.86 10.04 0.06
CA ALA A 33 -47.94 10.86 0.84
C ALA A 33 -46.46 10.57 0.47
N LYS A 34 -45.77 11.59 -0.06
CA LYS A 34 -44.31 11.57 -0.26
C LYS A 34 -43.59 11.66 1.10
N PRO A 35 -42.47 10.95 1.32
CA PRO A 35 -41.66 11.13 2.51
C PRO A 35 -41.08 12.55 2.54
N ALA A 36 -41.09 13.17 3.72
CA ALA A 36 -40.63 14.55 3.92
C ALA A 36 -39.15 14.71 3.49
N PRO A 37 -38.80 15.77 2.75
CA PRO A 37 -37.41 16.04 2.40
C PRO A 37 -36.60 16.38 3.66
N ALA A 38 -35.44 15.75 3.82
CA ALA A 38 -34.47 16.14 4.84
C ALA A 38 -34.14 17.64 4.69
N PRO A 39 -33.94 18.39 5.79
CA PRO A 39 -33.67 19.82 5.71
C PRO A 39 -32.39 20.04 4.90
N ARG A 40 -32.51 20.69 3.73
CA ARG A 40 -31.36 21.20 2.99
C ARG A 40 -30.69 22.23 3.90
N VAL A 41 -29.45 21.96 4.30
CA VAL A 41 -28.57 23.01 4.82
C VAL A 41 -28.33 23.96 3.66
N VAL A 42 -29.04 25.09 3.65
CA VAL A 42 -28.79 26.18 2.72
C VAL A 42 -27.47 26.79 3.14
N ILE A 43 -26.42 26.57 2.33
CA ILE A 43 -25.20 27.35 2.44
C ILE A 43 -25.52 28.70 1.79
N PRO A 44 -25.58 29.82 2.55
CA PRO A 44 -25.95 31.11 1.98
C PRO A 44 -24.87 31.58 0.99
N GLU A 45 -25.30 32.01 -0.20
CA GLU A 45 -24.41 32.61 -1.19
C GLU A 45 -23.88 33.96 -0.68
N PRO A 46 -22.62 34.32 -1.02
CA PRO A 46 -22.02 35.57 -0.57
C PRO A 46 -22.76 36.79 -1.13
N VAL A 47 -23.34 37.61 -0.26
CA VAL A 47 -24.05 38.83 -0.66
C VAL A 47 -23.05 39.98 -0.81
N LEU A 48 -22.90 40.49 -2.04
CA LEU A 48 -22.01 41.60 -2.38
C LEU A 48 -22.71 42.95 -2.20
N ASN A 49 -22.08 43.90 -1.50
CA ASN A 49 -22.60 45.27 -1.42
C ASN A 49 -22.32 46.01 -2.73
N ARG A 50 -23.37 46.21 -3.55
CA ARG A 50 -23.26 46.81 -4.88
C ARG A 50 -22.82 48.28 -4.90
N LYS A 51 -22.81 49.00 -3.77
CA LYS A 51 -22.36 50.41 -3.71
C LYS A 51 -20.85 50.59 -3.54
N ASN A 52 -20.15 49.58 -3.03
CA ASN A 52 -18.77 49.72 -2.56
C ASN A 52 -17.91 48.46 -2.83
N GLY A 53 -18.45 47.46 -3.53
CA GLY A 53 -17.70 46.31 -4.05
C GLY A 53 -17.17 45.33 -3.01
N ARG A 54 -17.53 45.49 -1.72
CA ARG A 54 -17.14 44.62 -0.61
C ARG A 54 -18.26 43.65 -0.23
N LEU A 55 -17.89 42.45 0.20
CA LEU A 55 -18.82 41.43 0.71
C LEU A 55 -19.45 41.89 2.03
N LEU A 56 -20.76 41.67 2.22
CA LEU A 56 -21.51 42.11 3.41
C LEU A 56 -21.23 41.27 4.67
N GLU A 57 -20.63 40.08 4.52
CA GLU A 57 -20.17 39.27 5.65
C GLU A 57 -18.74 38.76 5.43
N ASP A 58 -17.85 39.15 6.34
CA ASP A 58 -16.42 38.82 6.32
C ASP A 58 -16.11 37.52 7.09
N ARG A 59 -17.00 36.53 7.02
CA ARG A 59 -16.89 35.29 7.81
C ARG A 59 -15.77 34.34 7.38
N PHE A 60 -15.03 34.68 6.33
CA PHE A 60 -13.91 33.88 5.82
C PHE A 60 -12.61 34.67 5.62
N ALA A 61 -12.43 35.83 6.27
CA ALA A 61 -11.18 36.59 6.19
C ALA A 61 -10.02 35.93 6.96
N THR A 62 -10.31 35.00 7.88
CA THR A 62 -9.29 34.22 8.59
C THR A 62 -9.77 32.78 8.74
N TRP A 63 -8.84 31.83 8.63
CA TRP A 63 -9.07 30.44 9.04
C TRP A 63 -9.74 30.44 10.41
N PRO A 64 -10.75 29.60 10.68
CA PRO A 64 -11.46 29.59 11.95
C PRO A 64 -10.52 29.19 13.09
N GLN A 65 -9.84 30.17 13.68
CA GLN A 65 -9.06 30.05 14.92
C GLN A 65 -9.85 29.37 16.07
N PRO A 66 -11.18 29.56 16.22
CA PRO A 66 -11.95 28.88 17.28
C PRO A 66 -11.95 27.35 17.20
N ILE A 67 -11.80 26.77 15.99
CA ILE A 67 -11.67 25.32 15.83
C ILE A 67 -10.35 24.84 16.47
N PHE A 68 -9.27 25.61 16.28
CA PHE A 68 -7.95 25.29 16.80
C PHE A 68 -7.78 25.63 18.29
N ASP A 69 -8.56 26.58 18.80
CA ASP A 69 -8.64 26.94 20.23
C ASP A 69 -9.57 26.05 21.06
N SER A 70 -10.37 25.20 20.40
CA SER A 70 -11.18 24.20 21.11
C SER A 70 -10.28 23.23 21.90
N LYS A 71 -10.70 22.84 23.12
CA LYS A 71 -10.01 21.81 23.92
C LYS A 71 -9.77 20.51 23.13
N TRP A 72 -10.61 20.25 22.13
CA TRP A 72 -10.52 19.13 21.18
C TRP A 72 -9.30 19.21 20.25
N SER A 73 -8.99 20.39 19.71
CA SER A 73 -7.80 20.63 18.88
C SER A 73 -6.50 20.53 19.70
N ARG A 74 -6.43 21.24 20.84
CA ARG A 74 -5.21 21.27 21.69
C ARG A 74 -4.82 19.90 22.27
N SER A 75 -5.81 19.09 22.65
CA SER A 75 -5.57 17.73 23.16
C SER A 75 -5.04 16.77 22.08
N GLY A 76 -5.37 16.99 20.81
CA GLY A 76 -4.89 16.13 19.71
C GLY A 76 -3.39 16.27 19.47
N TYR A 77 -2.85 17.49 19.58
CA TYR A 77 -1.43 17.76 19.35
C TYR A 77 -0.55 17.42 20.57
N GLN A 78 -1.06 17.60 21.80
CA GLN A 78 -0.27 17.40 23.02
C GLN A 78 -0.02 15.93 23.37
N TYR A 79 -0.91 15.01 22.99
CA TYR A 79 -0.78 13.56 23.28
C TYR A 79 -0.33 12.73 22.06
N GLY A 80 -0.11 13.34 20.90
CA GLY A 80 0.38 12.65 19.69
C GLY A 80 1.76 12.03 19.91
N THR A 81 2.63 12.69 20.69
CA THR A 81 3.96 12.18 21.07
C THR A 81 3.88 10.95 21.97
N ALA A 82 3.03 10.97 23.00
CA ALA A 82 2.80 9.82 23.88
C ALA A 82 2.24 8.61 23.12
N MET A 83 1.38 8.87 22.12
CA MET A 83 0.88 7.85 21.22
C MET A 83 2.00 7.28 20.35
N LEU A 84 2.76 8.14 19.63
CA LEU A 84 3.91 7.72 18.82
C LEU A 84 4.90 6.88 19.64
N ILE A 85 5.18 7.28 20.88
CA ILE A 85 6.00 6.52 21.82
C ILE A 85 5.39 5.14 22.09
N GLY A 86 4.08 5.05 22.38
CA GLY A 86 3.39 3.77 22.57
C GLY A 86 3.41 2.85 21.34
N ILE A 87 3.44 3.43 20.14
CA ILE A 87 3.52 2.70 18.86
C ILE A 87 4.94 2.23 18.58
N PHE A 88 5.95 3.09 18.77
CA PHE A 88 7.35 2.70 18.69
C PHE A 88 7.69 1.67 19.76
N LEU A 89 7.07 1.74 20.93
CA LEU A 89 7.10 0.69 21.95
C LEU A 89 6.35 -0.56 21.52
N GLY A 90 5.18 -0.47 20.87
CA GLY A 90 4.45 -1.65 20.41
C GLY A 90 5.18 -2.41 19.31
N LEU A 91 5.51 -1.72 18.21
CA LEU A 91 6.30 -2.27 17.11
C LEU A 91 7.71 -2.64 17.56
N GLY A 92 8.28 -1.91 18.50
CA GLY A 92 9.59 -2.21 19.06
C GLY A 92 9.58 -3.30 20.12
N VAL A 93 8.48 -3.52 20.84
CA VAL A 93 8.29 -4.73 21.64
C VAL A 93 8.09 -5.91 20.70
N THR A 94 7.40 -5.79 19.58
CA THR A 94 7.31 -6.88 18.58
C THR A 94 8.67 -7.15 17.92
N GLY A 95 9.40 -6.11 17.49
CA GLY A 95 10.74 -6.24 16.91
C GLY A 95 11.80 -6.68 17.92
N GLY A 96 11.69 -6.24 19.16
CA GLY A 96 12.51 -6.64 20.30
C GLY A 96 12.19 -8.04 20.80
N LEU A 97 10.92 -8.46 20.77
CA LEU A 97 10.53 -9.86 20.97
C LEU A 97 11.20 -10.72 19.92
N VAL A 98 11.15 -10.37 18.63
CA VAL A 98 11.90 -11.07 17.57
C VAL A 98 13.42 -11.04 17.81
N GLY A 99 13.95 -9.91 18.30
CA GLY A 99 15.36 -9.71 18.60
C GLY A 99 15.91 -10.54 19.76
N GLU A 100 15.17 -10.62 20.86
CA GLU A 100 15.51 -11.46 22.00
C GLU A 100 15.14 -12.93 21.76
N LEU A 101 14.15 -13.21 20.90
CA LEU A 101 13.78 -14.55 20.44
C LEU A 101 14.88 -15.25 19.66
N ALA A 102 15.96 -14.60 19.21
CA ALA A 102 17.10 -15.35 18.68
C ALA A 102 17.78 -16.18 19.78
N LYS A 103 18.03 -15.56 20.95
CA LYS A 103 18.64 -16.24 22.12
C LYS A 103 17.66 -17.21 22.78
N TRP A 104 16.41 -16.78 22.93
CA TRP A 104 15.35 -17.65 23.46
C TRP A 104 14.91 -18.72 22.46
N GLY A 105 15.13 -18.51 21.16
CA GLY A 105 14.73 -19.41 20.09
C GLY A 105 15.64 -20.61 19.98
N ASP A 106 16.94 -20.44 20.11
CA ASP A 106 17.88 -21.56 20.24
C ASP A 106 17.58 -22.36 21.51
N LEU A 107 17.26 -21.67 22.61
CA LEU A 107 16.84 -22.31 23.86
C LEU A 107 15.51 -23.07 23.69
N LEU A 108 14.52 -22.49 23.02
CA LEU A 108 13.20 -23.07 22.80
C LEU A 108 13.26 -24.23 21.82
N LEU A 109 14.05 -24.13 20.76
CA LEU A 109 14.35 -25.23 19.85
C LEU A 109 15.05 -26.37 20.60
N SER A 110 16.03 -26.07 21.46
CA SER A 110 16.72 -27.07 22.27
C SER A 110 15.78 -27.75 23.30
N ALA A 111 14.84 -26.99 23.86
CA ALA A 111 13.83 -27.50 24.78
C ALA A 111 12.78 -28.35 24.04
N MET A 112 12.34 -27.93 22.84
CA MET A 112 11.44 -28.70 22.00
C MET A 112 12.10 -29.99 21.51
N SER A 113 13.37 -29.95 21.10
CA SER A 113 14.11 -31.15 20.71
C SER A 113 14.34 -32.08 21.90
N GLY A 114 14.60 -31.54 23.10
CA GLY A 114 14.72 -32.32 24.34
C GLY A 114 13.40 -33.00 24.73
N PHE A 115 12.28 -32.27 24.62
CA PHE A 115 10.95 -32.82 24.87
C PHE A 115 10.54 -33.88 23.84
N ALA A 116 10.83 -33.63 22.56
CA ALA A 116 10.56 -34.58 21.48
C ALA A 116 11.39 -35.85 21.61
N ALA A 117 12.67 -35.74 21.98
CA ALA A 117 13.53 -36.88 22.29
C ALA A 117 12.99 -37.69 23.48
N ALA A 118 12.49 -37.01 24.53
CA ALA A 118 11.86 -37.66 25.68
C ALA A 118 10.53 -38.38 25.35
N LYS A 119 9.85 -37.97 24.27
CA LYS A 119 8.59 -38.56 23.80
C LYS A 119 8.73 -39.50 22.59
N GLY A 120 9.95 -39.73 22.10
CA GLY A 120 10.23 -40.58 20.94
C GLY A 120 9.69 -40.03 19.61
N LEU A 121 9.46 -38.72 19.50
CA LEU A 121 8.99 -38.08 18.28
C LEU A 121 10.13 -37.92 17.25
N PRO A 122 9.84 -38.04 15.94
CA PRO A 122 10.86 -37.84 14.91
C PRO A 122 11.38 -36.39 14.92
N PRO A 123 12.70 -36.16 14.71
CA PRO A 123 13.29 -34.82 14.67
C PRO A 123 12.61 -33.86 13.69
N LEU A 124 12.10 -34.41 12.57
CA LEU A 124 11.35 -33.66 11.57
C LEU A 124 10.11 -32.95 12.13
N ALA A 125 9.42 -33.54 13.12
CA ALA A 125 8.25 -32.91 13.72
C ALA A 125 8.61 -31.63 14.50
N VAL A 126 9.79 -31.59 15.11
CA VAL A 126 10.30 -30.41 15.82
C VAL A 126 10.66 -29.30 14.83
N GLU A 127 11.31 -29.65 13.72
CA GLU A 127 11.66 -28.70 12.66
C GLU A 127 10.41 -28.09 12.02
N ILE A 128 9.40 -28.91 11.69
CA ILE A 128 8.12 -28.44 11.15
C ILE A 128 7.43 -27.49 12.13
N ALA A 129 7.37 -27.86 13.42
CA ALA A 129 6.77 -27.01 14.44
C ALA A 129 7.54 -25.68 14.61
N TRP A 130 8.87 -25.71 14.53
CA TRP A 130 9.70 -24.52 14.62
C TRP A 130 9.51 -23.58 13.43
N VAL A 131 9.45 -24.12 12.21
CA VAL A 131 9.12 -23.35 11.00
C VAL A 131 7.71 -22.75 11.12
N ALA A 132 6.73 -23.52 11.59
CA ALA A 132 5.37 -23.02 11.78
C ALA A 132 5.32 -21.84 12.77
N ILE A 133 6.06 -21.91 13.89
CA ILE A 133 6.16 -20.80 14.85
C ILE A 133 6.75 -19.55 14.18
N LYS A 134 7.84 -19.68 13.42
CA LYS A 134 8.43 -18.56 12.67
C LYS A 134 7.45 -17.93 11.68
N VAL A 135 6.72 -18.76 10.93
CA VAL A 135 5.70 -18.28 9.98
C VAL A 135 4.58 -17.54 10.70
N LEU A 136 4.11 -18.04 11.85
CA LEU A 136 3.08 -17.37 12.65
C LEU A 136 3.55 -16.01 13.18
N ILE A 137 4.82 -15.89 13.58
CA ILE A 137 5.42 -14.62 14.00
C ILE A 137 5.45 -13.63 12.83
N VAL A 138 5.93 -14.06 11.65
CA VAL A 138 5.95 -13.21 10.44
C VAL A 138 4.54 -12.77 10.06
N LEU A 139 3.58 -13.69 10.06
CA LEU A 139 2.17 -13.38 9.81
C LEU A 139 1.63 -12.34 10.82
N HIS A 140 1.99 -12.47 12.09
CA HIS A 140 1.59 -11.53 13.14
C HIS A 140 2.15 -10.12 12.88
N ILE A 141 3.40 -10.01 12.43
CA ILE A 141 4.02 -8.73 12.05
C ILE A 141 3.26 -8.09 10.89
N ILE A 142 2.93 -8.86 9.84
CA ILE A 142 2.19 -8.36 8.68
C ILE A 142 0.78 -7.89 9.10
N LEU A 143 0.10 -8.65 9.96
CA LEU A 143 -1.23 -8.29 10.46
C LEU A 143 -1.21 -7.01 11.30
N ILE A 144 -0.28 -6.89 12.25
CA ILE A 144 -0.10 -5.67 13.03
C ILE A 144 0.24 -4.50 12.11
N ASN A 145 1.13 -4.71 11.14
CA ASN A 145 1.48 -3.68 10.19
C ASN A 145 0.26 -3.23 9.37
N GLY A 146 -0.58 -4.13 8.88
CA GLY A 146 -1.79 -3.78 8.15
C GLY A 146 -2.73 -2.91 9.00
N LEU A 147 -3.00 -3.32 10.24
CA LEU A 147 -3.82 -2.54 11.18
C LEU A 147 -3.23 -1.15 11.45
N TRP A 148 -1.91 -1.08 11.59
CA TRP A 148 -1.19 0.16 11.86
C TRP A 148 -1.17 1.10 10.66
N SER A 149 -0.77 0.59 9.50
CA SER A 149 -0.52 1.36 8.28
C SER A 149 -1.78 2.00 7.74
N ILE A 150 -2.92 1.30 7.80
CA ILE A 150 -4.22 1.85 7.41
C ILE A 150 -4.60 3.04 8.31
N TRP A 151 -4.39 2.91 9.63
CA TRP A 151 -4.67 3.99 10.57
C TRP A 151 -3.76 5.18 10.31
N TRP A 152 -2.47 4.89 10.09
CA TRP A 152 -1.45 5.89 9.89
C TRP A 152 -1.66 6.67 8.59
N GLU A 153 -2.00 5.98 7.50
CA GLU A 153 -2.35 6.58 6.22
C GLU A 153 -3.57 7.51 6.34
N ARG A 154 -4.62 7.09 7.04
CA ARG A 154 -5.81 7.93 7.30
C ARG A 154 -5.49 9.17 8.14
N LYS A 155 -4.49 9.09 9.02
CA LYS A 155 -4.01 10.25 9.76
C LYS A 155 -3.18 11.16 8.88
N ILE A 156 -2.17 10.66 8.18
CA ILE A 156 -1.29 11.46 7.33
C ILE A 156 -2.09 12.21 6.27
N SER A 157 -2.97 11.50 5.56
CA SER A 157 -3.86 12.08 4.54
C SER A 157 -4.72 13.21 5.09
N ALA A 158 -5.30 13.02 6.27
CA ALA A 158 -6.13 14.03 6.91
C ALA A 158 -5.31 15.30 7.24
N HIS A 159 -4.09 15.16 7.76
CA HIS A 159 -3.23 16.31 8.05
C HIS A 159 -2.81 17.06 6.79
N ILE A 160 -2.47 16.35 5.71
CA ILE A 160 -2.14 16.98 4.41
C ILE A 160 -3.35 17.76 3.88
N GLN A 161 -4.55 17.21 4.04
CA GLN A 161 -5.81 17.83 3.61
C GLN A 161 -6.38 18.85 4.61
N SER A 162 -5.66 19.18 5.69
CA SER A 162 -6.15 20.08 6.76
C SER A 162 -7.49 19.67 7.37
N ARG A 163 -7.76 18.36 7.46
CA ARG A 163 -8.92 17.79 8.15
C ARG A 163 -8.50 16.83 9.25
N VAL A 164 -9.45 16.42 10.07
CA VAL A 164 -9.18 15.48 11.17
C VAL A 164 -9.47 14.04 10.73
N GLY A 165 -8.49 13.16 10.91
CA GLY A 165 -8.63 11.71 10.65
C GLY A 165 -9.47 11.02 11.73
N PRO A 166 -9.48 9.67 11.79
CA PRO A 166 -10.24 8.93 12.81
C PRO A 166 -9.91 9.39 14.24
N THR A 167 -10.93 9.56 15.09
CA THR A 167 -10.80 10.10 16.47
C THR A 167 -11.55 9.30 17.53
N TYR A 168 -12.72 8.75 17.20
CA TYR A 168 -13.65 8.22 18.20
C TYR A 168 -13.45 6.73 18.54
N ALA A 169 -13.10 5.88 17.57
CA ALA A 169 -12.94 4.45 17.79
C ALA A 169 -11.70 4.13 18.66
N GLY A 170 -11.89 3.47 19.81
CA GLY A 170 -10.82 3.10 20.74
C GLY A 170 -10.78 3.89 22.05
N SER A 171 -11.80 4.71 22.32
CA SER A 171 -11.95 5.39 23.61
C SER A 171 -13.17 4.89 24.39
N PRO A 172 -12.99 4.23 25.55
CA PRO A 172 -14.10 3.80 26.40
C PRO A 172 -14.90 4.93 27.06
N LYS A 173 -14.39 6.18 27.07
CA LYS A 173 -14.99 7.31 27.84
C LYS A 173 -15.02 8.64 27.07
N GLY A 174 -14.92 8.63 25.74
CA GLY A 174 -14.91 9.87 24.94
C GLY A 174 -13.64 10.73 25.08
N ARG A 175 -12.58 10.21 25.72
CA ARG A 175 -11.24 10.81 25.65
C ARG A 175 -10.65 10.55 24.26
N ASN A 176 -10.38 11.59 23.49
CA ASN A 176 -9.90 11.54 22.10
C ASN A 176 -8.59 10.73 21.96
N PHE A 177 -8.69 9.41 21.83
CA PHE A 177 -7.55 8.49 21.67
C PHE A 177 -7.24 8.27 20.18
N HIS A 178 -7.28 9.35 19.39
CA HIS A 178 -6.86 9.42 17.98
C HIS A 178 -7.33 8.27 17.07
N GLY A 179 -8.42 7.57 17.39
CA GLY A 179 -8.99 6.52 16.54
C GLY A 179 -8.15 5.24 16.43
N TRP A 180 -7.24 4.91 17.36
CA TRP A 180 -6.30 3.78 17.20
C TRP A 180 -7.00 2.42 17.00
N ALA A 181 -8.18 2.21 17.58
CA ALA A 181 -8.93 0.97 17.42
C ALA A 181 -9.77 0.93 16.13
N GLN A 182 -9.79 2.01 15.33
CA GLN A 182 -10.61 2.09 14.12
C GLN A 182 -10.31 0.95 13.16
N THR A 183 -9.04 0.65 12.91
CA THR A 183 -8.65 -0.38 11.95
C THR A 183 -8.95 -1.80 12.46
N ALA A 184 -8.86 -2.02 13.77
CA ALA A 184 -9.31 -3.27 14.39
C ALA A 184 -10.83 -3.45 14.23
N VAL A 185 -11.61 -2.38 14.44
CA VAL A 185 -13.06 -2.39 14.23
C VAL A 185 -13.42 -2.59 12.76
N ASP A 186 -12.69 -1.96 11.83
CA ASP A 186 -12.86 -2.17 10.39
C ASP A 186 -12.57 -3.63 10.01
N GLY A 187 -11.55 -4.25 10.59
CA GLY A 187 -11.24 -5.67 10.44
C GLY A 187 -12.37 -6.57 10.95
N ILE A 188 -12.87 -6.33 12.16
CA ILE A 188 -14.01 -7.07 12.73
C ILE A 188 -15.25 -6.91 11.85
N LYS A 189 -15.53 -5.69 11.37
CA LYS A 189 -16.62 -5.43 10.44
C LYS A 189 -16.50 -6.27 9.18
N LEU A 190 -15.30 -6.36 8.58
CA LEU A 190 -15.07 -7.12 7.36
C LEU A 190 -15.18 -8.64 7.59
N LEU A 191 -14.82 -9.12 8.78
CA LEU A 191 -15.01 -10.52 9.20
C LEU A 191 -16.49 -10.87 9.40
N LEU A 192 -17.29 -9.95 9.95
CA LEU A 192 -18.73 -10.14 10.17
C LEU A 192 -19.57 -9.90 8.91
N LYS A 193 -18.97 -9.31 7.87
CA LYS A 193 -19.67 -8.99 6.64
C LYS A 193 -19.87 -10.25 5.81
N GLU A 194 -21.06 -10.38 5.24
CA GLU A 194 -21.41 -11.48 4.35
C GLU A 194 -20.47 -11.55 3.14
N ASP A 195 -19.92 -12.75 2.91
CA ASP A 195 -19.09 -13.06 1.75
C ASP A 195 -19.97 -13.43 0.56
N ILE A 196 -20.19 -12.46 -0.32
CA ILE A 196 -20.98 -12.63 -1.55
C ILE A 196 -20.02 -12.99 -2.69
N THR A 197 -20.29 -14.10 -3.36
CA THR A 197 -19.59 -14.50 -4.58
C THR A 197 -20.54 -14.37 -5.77
N PRO A 198 -20.16 -13.69 -6.87
CA PRO A 198 -21.04 -13.53 -8.03
C PRO A 198 -21.46 -14.87 -8.65
N ALA A 199 -22.66 -14.92 -9.23
CA ALA A 199 -23.16 -16.15 -9.87
C ALA A 199 -22.37 -16.53 -11.14
N ALA A 200 -21.85 -15.54 -11.86
CA ALA A 200 -21.04 -15.73 -13.06
C ALA A 200 -19.55 -16.01 -12.75
N ALA A 201 -19.14 -15.94 -11.48
CA ALA A 201 -17.76 -16.13 -11.06
C ALA A 201 -17.38 -17.62 -11.00
N ASP A 202 -16.12 -17.93 -11.30
CA ASP A 202 -15.55 -19.24 -10.98
C ASP A 202 -15.26 -19.31 -9.48
N LYS A 203 -16.09 -20.06 -8.75
CA LYS A 203 -16.06 -20.12 -7.29
C LYS A 203 -14.72 -20.61 -6.72
N TRP A 204 -14.05 -21.55 -7.40
CA TRP A 204 -12.80 -22.11 -6.91
C TRP A 204 -11.65 -21.13 -7.10
N VAL A 205 -11.53 -20.57 -8.30
CA VAL A 205 -10.49 -19.59 -8.62
C VAL A 205 -10.70 -18.30 -7.83
N HIS A 206 -11.96 -17.86 -7.67
CA HIS A 206 -12.31 -16.66 -6.89
C HIS A 206 -11.91 -16.80 -5.42
N ALA A 207 -12.19 -17.96 -4.81
CA ALA A 207 -11.81 -18.23 -3.42
C ALA A 207 -10.29 -18.40 -3.22
N LEU A 208 -9.59 -18.97 -4.21
CA LEU A 208 -8.16 -19.26 -4.11
C LEU A 208 -7.28 -18.03 -4.42
N ALA A 209 -7.73 -17.10 -5.26
CA ALA A 209 -6.94 -15.96 -5.70
C ALA A 209 -6.37 -15.09 -4.55
N PRO A 210 -7.14 -14.72 -3.49
CA PRO A 210 -6.58 -13.98 -2.36
C PRO A 210 -5.46 -14.76 -1.63
N ALA A 211 -5.58 -16.09 -1.55
CA ALA A 211 -4.56 -16.93 -0.91
C ALA A 211 -3.26 -16.96 -1.72
N ILE A 212 -3.35 -16.98 -3.05
CA ILE A 212 -2.18 -16.94 -3.96
C ILE A 212 -1.51 -15.56 -3.95
N VAL A 213 -2.25 -14.48 -3.65
CA VAL A 213 -1.65 -13.15 -3.49
C VAL A 213 -0.92 -13.02 -2.16
N VAL A 214 -1.51 -13.48 -1.04
CA VAL A 214 -0.91 -13.30 0.29
C VAL A 214 0.23 -14.27 0.61
N ALA A 215 0.17 -15.51 0.11
CA ALA A 215 1.16 -16.53 0.45
C ALA A 215 2.59 -16.14 0.01
N PRO A 216 2.84 -15.68 -1.24
CA PRO A 216 4.17 -15.24 -1.65
C PRO A 216 4.65 -14.01 -0.88
N CYS A 217 3.75 -13.13 -0.43
CA CYS A 217 4.11 -12.00 0.43
C CYS A 217 4.68 -12.48 1.76
N ILE A 218 4.00 -13.41 2.44
CA ILE A 218 4.49 -14.00 3.70
C ILE A 218 5.82 -14.72 3.50
N ILE A 219 5.94 -15.50 2.42
CA ILE A 219 7.15 -16.25 2.09
C ILE A 219 8.32 -15.30 1.82
N ALA A 220 8.10 -14.19 1.11
CA ALA A 220 9.13 -13.20 0.79
C ALA A 220 9.71 -12.49 2.04
N PHE A 221 9.03 -12.52 3.19
CA PHE A 221 9.60 -12.00 4.45
C PHE A 221 10.65 -12.92 5.08
N ALA A 222 10.79 -14.18 4.63
CA ALA A 222 11.70 -15.13 5.26
C ALA A 222 13.17 -14.69 5.33
N PRO A 223 13.79 -14.18 4.24
CA PRO A 223 15.17 -13.71 4.28
C PRO A 223 15.34 -12.27 4.78
N VAL A 224 14.25 -11.55 5.11
CA VAL A 224 14.34 -10.17 5.57
C VAL A 224 15.09 -10.13 6.90
N SER A 225 16.16 -9.34 6.94
CA SER A 225 16.91 -9.08 8.16
C SER A 225 16.25 -7.93 8.92
N PHE A 226 15.89 -8.16 10.17
CA PHE A 226 15.35 -7.16 11.08
C PHE A 226 16.44 -6.47 11.91
N GLY A 227 17.71 -6.88 11.80
CA GLY A 227 18.84 -6.39 12.58
C GLY A 227 20.01 -7.37 12.60
N SER A 228 21.09 -7.07 13.33
CA SER A 228 22.28 -7.94 13.39
C SER A 228 21.91 -9.38 13.80
N LYS A 229 22.08 -10.34 12.86
CA LYS A 229 21.72 -11.77 13.01
C LYS A 229 20.23 -12.06 13.23
N LEU A 230 19.34 -11.14 12.87
CA LEU A 230 17.89 -11.26 13.08
C LEU A 230 17.15 -11.46 11.75
N ALA A 231 17.41 -12.57 11.07
CA ALA A 231 16.63 -13.01 9.91
C ALA A 231 15.87 -14.30 10.24
N ALA A 232 14.65 -14.47 9.71
CA ALA A 232 13.88 -15.69 9.97
C ALA A 232 14.56 -16.93 9.34
N ALA A 233 15.15 -16.75 8.16
CA ALA A 233 16.05 -17.68 7.51
C ALA A 233 17.18 -16.91 6.79
N SER A 234 18.43 -17.15 7.17
CA SER A 234 19.59 -16.65 6.40
C SER A 234 19.75 -17.48 5.14
N LEU A 235 19.56 -16.86 3.98
CA LEU A 235 19.68 -17.51 2.67
C LEU A 235 20.78 -16.81 1.87
N ASP A 236 21.72 -17.58 1.32
CA ASP A 236 22.79 -17.06 0.46
C ASP A 236 22.24 -16.34 -0.77
N ILE A 237 21.06 -16.76 -1.25
CA ILE A 237 20.33 -16.19 -2.39
C ILE A 237 19.14 -15.32 -1.97
N GLY A 238 19.18 -14.72 -0.77
CA GLY A 238 18.05 -13.99 -0.17
C GLY A 238 17.43 -12.93 -1.08
N THR A 239 18.25 -12.14 -1.78
CA THR A 239 17.73 -11.11 -2.71
C THR A 239 16.95 -11.71 -3.89
N LEU A 240 17.50 -12.75 -4.54
CA LEU A 240 16.84 -13.42 -5.67
C LEU A 240 15.57 -14.13 -5.24
N TYR A 241 15.58 -14.72 -4.04
CA TYR A 241 14.42 -15.38 -3.45
C TYR A 241 13.23 -14.42 -3.33
N ILE A 242 13.45 -13.20 -2.80
CA ILE A 242 12.37 -12.21 -2.65
C ILE A 242 11.77 -11.82 -4.00
N PHE A 243 12.61 -11.52 -5.00
CA PHE A 243 12.12 -11.16 -6.33
C PHE A 243 11.34 -12.32 -6.97
N ALA A 244 11.83 -13.56 -6.85
CA ALA A 244 11.15 -14.73 -7.40
C ALA A 244 9.74 -14.92 -6.80
N PHE A 245 9.59 -14.77 -5.48
CA PHE A 245 8.28 -14.90 -4.83
C PHE A 245 7.39 -13.68 -5.04
N ALA A 246 7.95 -12.47 -5.14
CA ALA A 246 7.18 -11.27 -5.46
C ALA A 246 6.48 -11.40 -6.82
N GLY A 247 7.16 -11.92 -7.84
CA GLY A 247 6.59 -12.16 -9.17
C GLY A 247 5.41 -13.15 -9.20
N ILE A 248 5.33 -14.10 -8.26
CA ILE A 248 4.20 -15.07 -8.20
C ILE A 248 2.88 -14.37 -7.86
N SER A 249 2.91 -13.29 -7.09
CA SER A 249 1.70 -12.55 -6.70
C SER A 249 0.91 -12.00 -7.88
N VAL A 250 1.58 -11.73 -9.01
CA VAL A 250 0.97 -11.30 -10.27
C VAL A 250 -0.07 -12.30 -10.76
N ILE A 251 0.22 -13.60 -10.63
CA ILE A 251 -0.69 -14.67 -11.03
C ILE A 251 -1.98 -14.58 -10.22
N GLY A 252 -1.86 -14.35 -8.91
CA GLY A 252 -3.02 -14.20 -8.02
C GLY A 252 -3.92 -13.01 -8.40
N ILE A 253 -3.33 -11.89 -8.83
CA ILE A 253 -4.08 -10.72 -9.29
C ILE A 253 -4.82 -10.99 -10.61
N VAL A 254 -4.18 -11.68 -11.57
CA VAL A 254 -4.84 -12.10 -12.82
C VAL A 254 -5.96 -13.08 -12.54
N MET A 255 -5.73 -14.06 -11.66
CA MET A 255 -6.75 -15.01 -11.23
C MET A 255 -7.95 -14.29 -10.59
N ALA A 256 -7.71 -13.27 -9.77
CA ALA A 256 -8.77 -12.47 -9.16
C ALA A 256 -9.61 -11.73 -10.21
N GLY A 257 -8.96 -11.09 -11.19
CA GLY A 257 -9.64 -10.42 -12.29
C GLY A 257 -10.44 -11.36 -13.19
N TRP A 258 -9.88 -12.52 -13.53
CA TRP A 258 -10.52 -13.53 -14.39
C TRP A 258 -11.70 -14.22 -13.71
N ALA A 259 -11.52 -14.66 -12.46
CA ALA A 259 -12.53 -15.40 -11.72
C ALA A 259 -13.79 -14.59 -11.40
N SER A 260 -13.67 -13.27 -11.40
CA SER A 260 -14.75 -12.33 -11.07
C SER A 260 -15.93 -12.36 -12.07
N GLY A 261 -15.76 -12.92 -13.28
CA GLY A 261 -16.86 -13.04 -14.25
C GLY A 261 -17.35 -11.69 -14.82
N ASN A 262 -16.55 -10.63 -14.68
CA ASN A 262 -16.85 -9.27 -15.13
C ASN A 262 -15.74 -8.75 -16.07
N LYS A 263 -16.13 -8.19 -17.22
CA LYS A 263 -15.19 -7.66 -18.23
C LYS A 263 -14.29 -6.56 -17.67
N TYR A 264 -14.81 -5.68 -16.80
CA TYR A 264 -14.03 -4.58 -16.23
C TYR A 264 -12.99 -5.08 -15.23
N SER A 265 -13.35 -6.07 -14.40
CA SER A 265 -12.42 -6.69 -13.46
C SER A 265 -11.30 -7.47 -14.15
N LEU A 266 -11.62 -8.15 -15.25
CA LEU A 266 -10.60 -8.81 -16.08
C LEU A 266 -9.62 -7.78 -16.69
N LEU A 267 -10.13 -6.69 -17.28
CA LEU A 267 -9.28 -5.63 -17.81
C LEU A 267 -8.42 -4.97 -16.73
N GLY A 268 -8.97 -4.79 -15.52
CA GLY A 268 -8.22 -4.29 -14.37
C GLY A 268 -7.12 -5.22 -13.91
N GLY A 269 -7.39 -6.53 -13.80
CA GLY A 269 -6.40 -7.54 -13.45
C GLY A 269 -5.26 -7.62 -14.47
N LEU A 270 -5.57 -7.58 -15.77
CA LEU A 270 -4.56 -7.61 -16.84
C LEU A 270 -3.69 -6.34 -16.84
N ARG A 271 -4.28 -5.17 -16.62
CA ARG A 271 -3.54 -3.89 -16.49
C ARG A 271 -2.62 -3.89 -15.27
N ALA A 272 -3.10 -4.43 -14.15
CA ALA A 272 -2.30 -4.59 -12.93
C ALA A 272 -1.11 -5.50 -13.14
N ALA A 273 -1.33 -6.66 -13.75
CA ALA A 273 -0.27 -7.60 -14.05
C ALA A 273 0.79 -7.00 -14.98
N ALA A 274 0.37 -6.33 -16.06
CA ALA A 274 1.28 -5.65 -16.97
C ALA A 274 2.13 -4.58 -16.26
N GLN A 275 1.54 -3.82 -15.35
CA GLN A 275 2.26 -2.83 -14.55
C GLN A 275 3.28 -3.48 -13.63
N ILE A 276 2.84 -4.42 -12.78
CA ILE A 276 3.70 -5.02 -11.75
C ILE A 276 4.91 -5.69 -12.40
N VAL A 277 4.70 -6.45 -13.48
CA VAL A 277 5.79 -7.09 -14.23
C VAL A 277 6.72 -6.06 -14.88
N SER A 278 6.18 -4.98 -15.45
CA SER A 278 7.00 -3.95 -16.10
C SER A 278 7.94 -3.25 -15.11
N TYR A 279 7.47 -2.95 -13.90
CA TYR A 279 8.28 -2.28 -12.86
C TYR A 279 9.20 -3.22 -12.09
N GLU A 280 8.94 -4.52 -12.12
CA GLU A 280 9.82 -5.52 -11.53
C GLU A 280 11.21 -5.51 -12.17
N LEU A 281 11.29 -5.29 -13.49
CA LEU A 281 12.56 -5.23 -14.22
C LEU A 281 13.46 -4.07 -13.74
N PRO A 282 13.06 -2.78 -13.80
CA PRO A 282 13.88 -1.69 -13.24
C PRO A 282 14.21 -1.86 -11.76
N ARG A 283 13.27 -2.38 -10.95
CA ARG A 283 13.50 -2.67 -9.53
C ARG A 283 14.64 -3.67 -9.36
N GLY A 284 14.61 -4.80 -10.08
CA GLY A 284 15.67 -5.80 -10.04
C GLY A 284 17.02 -5.25 -10.49
N PHE A 285 17.07 -4.56 -11.63
CA PHE A 285 18.32 -3.97 -12.13
C PHE A 285 18.89 -2.88 -11.23
N SER A 286 18.03 -2.11 -10.53
CA SER A 286 18.50 -1.07 -9.60
C SER A 286 19.21 -1.62 -8.36
N VAL A 287 18.98 -2.89 -8.00
CA VAL A 287 19.68 -3.56 -6.89
C VAL A 287 21.03 -4.11 -7.31
N VAL A 288 21.26 -4.41 -8.60
CA VAL A 288 22.51 -4.99 -9.09
C VAL A 288 23.76 -4.18 -8.67
N PRO A 289 23.81 -2.84 -8.78
CA PRO A 289 24.96 -2.05 -8.30
C PRO A 289 25.24 -2.25 -6.81
N VAL A 290 24.18 -2.36 -5.99
CA VAL A 290 24.28 -2.61 -4.54
C VAL A 290 24.89 -3.99 -4.29
N LEU A 291 24.46 -5.01 -5.03
CA LEU A 291 25.00 -6.37 -4.94
C LEU A 291 26.47 -6.42 -5.35
N MET A 292 26.85 -5.67 -6.39
CA MET A 292 28.24 -5.58 -6.85
C MET A 292 29.14 -4.91 -5.80
N PHE A 293 28.65 -3.90 -5.08
CA PHE A 293 29.39 -3.27 -3.97
C PHE A 293 29.48 -4.15 -2.72
N ALA A 294 28.42 -4.90 -2.40
CA ALA A 294 28.38 -5.78 -1.23
C ALA A 294 29.12 -7.11 -1.45
N GLY A 295 29.21 -7.60 -2.70
CA GLY A 295 29.83 -8.88 -3.04
C GLY A 295 29.03 -10.12 -2.59
N SER A 296 27.75 -9.95 -2.23
CA SER A 296 26.87 -11.04 -1.77
C SER A 296 25.41 -10.76 -2.16
N LEU A 297 24.61 -11.84 -2.22
CA LEU A 297 23.16 -11.79 -2.41
C LEU A 297 22.37 -11.93 -1.09
N ASP A 298 23.06 -12.22 0.01
CA ASP A 298 22.48 -12.29 1.36
C ASP A 298 22.24 -10.87 1.91
N LEU A 299 20.98 -10.62 2.30
CA LEU A 299 20.52 -9.35 2.86
C LEU A 299 21.23 -8.97 4.15
N SER A 300 21.63 -9.95 4.97
CA SER A 300 22.36 -9.69 6.21
C SER A 300 23.77 -9.18 5.91
N VAL A 301 24.47 -9.84 4.98
CA VAL A 301 25.81 -9.43 4.52
C VAL A 301 25.76 -8.06 3.85
N ILE A 302 24.73 -7.79 3.03
CA ILE A 302 24.54 -6.48 2.39
C ILE A 302 24.34 -5.38 3.44
N ALA A 303 23.52 -5.60 4.46
CA ALA A 303 23.31 -4.64 5.54
C ALA A 303 24.60 -4.39 6.34
N ASP A 304 25.37 -5.45 6.59
CA ASP A 304 26.63 -5.37 7.34
C ASP A 304 27.76 -4.70 6.53
N ALA A 305 27.77 -4.85 5.21
CA ALA A 305 28.71 -4.17 4.31
C ALA A 305 28.58 -2.63 4.34
N GLN A 306 27.44 -2.11 4.80
CA GLN A 306 27.15 -0.69 4.92
C GLN A 306 27.48 -0.12 6.31
N GLN A 307 28.05 -0.93 7.21
CA GLN A 307 28.48 -0.46 8.53
C GLN A 307 29.69 0.48 8.44
N GLY A 308 29.74 1.44 9.38
CA GLY A 308 30.82 2.41 9.50
C GLY A 308 30.49 3.78 8.92
N TYR A 309 31.48 4.68 8.98
CA TYR A 309 31.31 6.10 8.66
C TYR A 309 32.47 6.60 7.79
N TRP A 310 32.15 7.34 6.72
CA TRP A 310 33.09 8.19 6.00
C TRP A 310 33.44 9.40 6.86
N TRP A 311 34.74 9.63 7.05
CA TRP A 311 35.30 10.71 7.87
C TRP A 311 34.73 10.80 9.30
N GLY A 312 34.19 9.69 9.83
CA GLY A 312 33.59 9.63 11.16
C GLY A 312 32.21 10.30 11.29
N ILE A 313 31.67 10.92 10.23
CA ILE A 313 30.45 11.74 10.28
C ILE A 313 29.36 11.19 9.35
N VAL A 314 29.69 10.85 8.10
CA VAL A 314 28.71 10.41 7.10
C VAL A 314 28.62 8.89 7.10
N PRO A 315 27.45 8.26 7.25
CA PRO A 315 27.34 6.81 7.20
C PRO A 315 27.77 6.22 5.85
N ARG A 316 28.36 5.02 5.86
CA ARG A 316 28.77 4.26 4.66
C ARG A 316 27.62 3.66 3.84
N TRP A 317 26.46 4.29 3.88
CA TRP A 317 25.25 3.81 3.25
C TRP A 317 25.33 3.92 1.73
N PHE A 318 24.75 2.96 1.00
CA PHE A 318 24.83 2.97 -0.45
C PHE A 318 24.11 4.17 -1.08
N VAL A 319 23.15 4.82 -0.40
CA VAL A 319 22.58 6.11 -0.89
C VAL A 319 23.65 7.20 -1.07
N PHE A 320 24.68 7.24 -0.22
CA PHE A 320 25.67 8.31 -0.25
C PHE A 320 26.78 8.08 -1.29
N TYR A 321 26.79 6.93 -1.98
CA TYR A 321 27.69 6.74 -3.11
C TYR A 321 27.28 7.68 -4.25
N PRO A 322 28.16 8.60 -4.67
CA PRO A 322 27.80 9.63 -5.65
C PRO A 322 27.28 9.01 -6.94
N VAL A 323 26.17 9.55 -7.44
CA VAL A 323 25.52 9.18 -8.71
C VAL A 323 24.94 7.76 -8.73
N VAL A 324 25.76 6.72 -8.56
CA VAL A 324 25.35 5.30 -8.71
C VAL A 324 24.35 4.89 -7.65
N GLY A 325 24.65 5.22 -6.39
CA GLY A 325 23.82 4.86 -5.24
C GLY A 325 22.51 5.63 -5.18
N GLN A 326 22.56 6.92 -5.48
CA GLN A 326 21.37 7.80 -5.49
C GLN A 326 20.42 7.43 -6.64
N LEU A 327 20.94 7.17 -7.83
CA LEU A 327 20.14 6.75 -8.98
C LEU A 327 19.50 5.38 -8.72
N ALA A 328 20.26 4.42 -8.18
CA ALA A 328 19.74 3.11 -7.78
C ALA A 328 18.60 3.25 -6.76
N PHE A 329 18.80 4.08 -5.72
CA PHE A 329 17.79 4.32 -4.70
C PHE A 329 16.50 4.92 -5.27
N LEU A 330 16.61 5.94 -6.13
CA LEU A 330 15.43 6.57 -6.74
C LEU A 330 14.68 5.62 -7.67
N ILE A 331 15.39 4.87 -8.52
CA ILE A 331 14.76 3.86 -9.40
C ILE A 331 14.06 2.79 -8.55
N PHE A 332 14.73 2.28 -7.52
CA PHE A 332 14.15 1.27 -6.63
C PHE A 332 12.92 1.80 -5.88
N LEU A 333 12.98 3.02 -5.33
CA LEU A 333 11.86 3.65 -4.63
C LEU A 333 10.67 3.82 -5.57
N ILE A 334 10.87 4.43 -6.73
CA ILE A 334 9.81 4.67 -7.71
C ILE A 334 9.19 3.34 -8.18
N ALA A 335 10.03 2.35 -8.48
CA ALA A 335 9.54 1.04 -8.92
C ALA A 335 8.80 0.29 -7.81
N SER A 336 9.24 0.41 -6.56
CA SER A 336 8.53 -0.19 -5.41
C SER A 336 7.18 0.47 -5.14
N VAL A 337 7.06 1.80 -5.34
CA VAL A 337 5.77 2.49 -5.24
C VAL A 337 4.82 2.04 -6.35
N ALA A 338 5.34 1.84 -7.57
CA ALA A 338 4.55 1.35 -8.69
C ALA A 338 4.09 -0.11 -8.52
N GLU A 339 4.95 -0.97 -8.00
CA GLU A 339 4.62 -2.37 -7.74
C GLU A 339 3.54 -2.54 -6.66
N THR A 340 3.55 -1.68 -5.64
CA THR A 340 2.56 -1.71 -4.55
C THR A 340 1.22 -1.05 -4.92
N ASN A 341 1.03 -0.69 -6.20
CA ASN A 341 -0.17 -0.07 -6.75
C ASN A 341 -0.64 1.18 -5.99
N ARG A 342 0.29 1.91 -5.36
CA ARG A 342 -0.03 3.15 -4.65
C ARG A 342 -0.04 4.34 -5.59
N THR A 343 -0.92 5.32 -5.33
CA THR A 343 -0.90 6.59 -6.06
C THR A 343 0.51 7.18 -5.95
N PRO A 344 1.09 7.70 -7.05
CA PRO A 344 0.47 8.07 -8.33
C PRO A 344 0.32 6.94 -9.37
N PHE A 345 0.72 5.71 -9.04
CA PHE A 345 0.79 4.54 -9.92
C PHE A 345 -0.33 3.51 -9.63
N ASP A 346 -1.55 3.96 -9.37
CA ASP A 346 -2.69 3.15 -8.93
C ASP A 346 -3.62 2.71 -10.07
N ILE A 347 -3.06 2.41 -11.25
CA ILE A 347 -3.81 1.97 -12.46
C ILE A 347 -4.82 0.85 -12.19
N PRO A 348 -4.50 -0.17 -11.36
CA PRO A 348 -5.40 -1.29 -11.13
C PRO A 348 -6.68 -0.87 -10.41
N GLU A 349 -6.59 0.11 -9.53
CA GLU A 349 -7.69 0.53 -8.66
C GLU A 349 -8.44 1.75 -9.21
N ALA A 350 -8.15 2.15 -10.46
CA ALA A 350 -8.66 3.37 -11.07
C ALA A 350 -10.20 3.47 -11.02
N GLU A 351 -10.76 4.18 -10.04
CA GLU A 351 -12.21 4.33 -9.90
C GLU A 351 -12.85 5.00 -11.14
N SER A 352 -12.12 5.93 -11.75
CA SER A 352 -12.57 6.67 -12.93
C SER A 352 -12.56 5.85 -14.22
N GLU A 353 -11.83 4.74 -14.28
CA GLU A 353 -11.67 3.93 -15.50
C GLU A 353 -12.23 2.50 -15.36
N LEU A 354 -12.18 1.92 -14.16
CA LEU A 354 -12.45 0.51 -13.91
C LEU A 354 -13.26 0.26 -12.63
N VAL A 355 -13.86 1.28 -12.01
CA VAL A 355 -14.68 1.24 -10.79
C VAL A 355 -13.92 0.80 -9.52
N SER A 356 -13.14 -0.28 -9.59
CA SER A 356 -12.13 -0.73 -8.60
C SER A 356 -11.23 -1.87 -9.14
N GLY A 357 -11.27 -2.15 -10.45
CA GLY A 357 -10.46 -3.17 -11.11
C GLY A 357 -10.75 -4.60 -10.63
N PHE A 358 -9.69 -5.33 -10.23
CA PHE A 358 -9.80 -6.73 -9.82
C PHE A 358 -10.46 -6.91 -8.43
N HIS A 359 -10.64 -5.83 -7.66
CA HIS A 359 -11.29 -5.86 -6.35
C HIS A 359 -12.82 -5.81 -6.40
N THR A 360 -13.40 -5.38 -7.52
CA THR A 360 -14.82 -5.00 -7.61
C THR A 360 -15.80 -6.10 -7.15
N GLU A 361 -15.49 -7.36 -7.46
CA GLU A 361 -16.38 -8.50 -7.18
C GLU A 361 -16.00 -9.27 -5.90
N TYR A 362 -15.16 -8.69 -5.05
CA TYR A 362 -14.75 -9.28 -3.77
C TYR A 362 -15.43 -8.59 -2.58
N SER A 363 -15.99 -9.37 -1.66
CA SER A 363 -16.66 -8.88 -0.45
C SER A 363 -15.89 -9.26 0.83
N GLY A 364 -16.18 -8.52 1.90
CA GLY A 364 -15.80 -8.84 3.27
C GLY A 364 -14.32 -9.18 3.45
N MET A 365 -14.05 -10.41 3.88
CA MET A 365 -12.71 -10.89 4.19
C MET A 365 -11.83 -11.13 2.95
N LYS A 366 -12.39 -11.63 1.84
CA LYS A 366 -11.59 -11.88 0.63
C LYS A 366 -11.02 -10.58 0.07
N TRP A 367 -11.82 -9.51 0.10
CA TRP A 367 -11.38 -8.16 -0.27
C TRP A 367 -10.29 -7.64 0.67
N SER A 368 -10.46 -7.85 1.98
CA SER A 368 -9.50 -7.33 2.98
C SER A 368 -8.12 -7.98 2.86
N ILE A 369 -8.04 -9.24 2.43
CA ILE A 369 -6.77 -9.95 2.21
C ILE A 369 -5.93 -9.29 1.11
N PHE A 370 -6.54 -8.81 0.03
CA PHE A 370 -5.80 -8.09 -1.02
C PHE A 370 -5.20 -6.80 -0.46
N PHE A 371 -5.99 -5.97 0.22
CA PHE A 371 -5.50 -4.75 0.85
C PHE A 371 -4.42 -5.03 1.89
N LEU A 372 -4.61 -6.02 2.76
CA LEU A 372 -3.61 -6.43 3.73
C LEU A 372 -2.30 -6.82 3.04
N THR A 373 -2.38 -7.53 1.93
CA THR A 373 -1.21 -7.96 1.17
C THR A 373 -0.49 -6.79 0.52
N GLU A 374 -1.21 -5.81 -0.04
CA GLU A 374 -0.60 -4.59 -0.55
C GLU A 374 0.18 -3.83 0.53
N TYR A 375 -0.41 -3.66 1.73
CA TYR A 375 0.31 -3.06 2.85
C TYR A 375 1.50 -3.93 3.30
N GLY A 376 1.38 -5.25 3.22
CA GLY A 376 2.49 -6.19 3.42
C GLY A 376 3.63 -5.95 2.45
N TYR A 377 3.35 -5.73 1.16
CA TYR A 377 4.36 -5.39 0.16
C TYR A 377 4.93 -3.97 0.34
N VAL A 378 4.15 -3.00 0.82
CA VAL A 378 4.68 -1.68 1.21
C VAL A 378 5.68 -1.84 2.36
N LEU A 379 5.36 -2.66 3.36
CA LEU A 379 6.28 -2.97 4.45
C LEU A 379 7.54 -3.68 3.94
N LEU A 380 7.39 -4.70 3.09
CA LEU A 380 8.51 -5.43 2.49
C LEU A 380 9.42 -4.48 1.71
N GLY A 381 8.86 -3.68 0.81
CA GLY A 381 9.61 -2.68 0.03
C GLY A 381 10.32 -1.66 0.93
N SER A 382 9.71 -1.27 2.06
CA SER A 382 10.32 -0.37 3.04
C SER A 382 11.52 -1.02 3.76
N PHE A 383 11.44 -2.30 4.12
CA PHE A 383 12.58 -3.05 4.67
C PHE A 383 13.70 -3.27 3.65
N LEU A 384 13.35 -3.51 2.37
CA LEU A 384 14.33 -3.64 1.30
C LEU A 384 15.05 -2.33 1.03
N LEU A 385 14.32 -1.20 1.00
CA LEU A 385 14.93 0.13 0.89
C LEU A 385 15.88 0.41 2.07
N ALA A 386 15.46 0.07 3.29
CA ALA A 386 16.30 0.23 4.46
C ALA A 386 17.57 -0.63 4.40
N THR A 387 17.43 -1.90 4.00
CA THR A 387 18.52 -2.89 3.91
C THR A 387 19.48 -2.62 2.76
N PHE A 388 18.98 -2.34 1.55
CA PHE A 388 19.82 -2.12 0.38
C PHE A 388 20.50 -0.76 0.39
N PHE A 389 19.84 0.28 0.92
CA PHE A 389 20.30 1.65 0.68
C PHE A 389 20.66 2.40 1.96
N LEU A 390 19.92 2.19 3.06
CA LEU A 390 20.05 2.99 4.28
C LEU A 390 20.85 2.30 5.39
N GLY A 391 21.68 1.30 5.09
CA GLY A 391 22.55 0.69 6.10
C GLY A 391 21.85 -0.27 7.06
N GLY A 392 20.65 -0.76 6.70
CA GLY A 392 19.88 -1.69 7.51
C GLY A 392 19.81 -1.31 9.00
N GLY A 393 20.34 -2.18 9.86
CA GLY A 393 20.36 -1.99 11.32
C GLY A 393 21.50 -1.12 11.86
N ALA A 394 22.31 -0.48 11.02
CA ALA A 394 23.42 0.38 11.45
C ALA A 394 22.94 1.75 11.98
N SER A 395 23.61 2.28 13.01
CA SER A 395 23.31 3.62 13.53
C SER A 395 23.63 4.69 12.46
N PRO A 396 22.78 5.74 12.31
CA PRO A 396 23.07 6.88 11.46
C PRO A 396 24.12 7.84 12.05
N ILE A 397 24.35 7.81 13.36
CA ILE A 397 25.24 8.75 14.05
C ILE A 397 26.27 7.96 14.87
N ASN A 398 27.55 8.30 14.68
CA ASN A 398 28.66 7.73 15.42
C ASN A 398 28.83 8.39 16.80
N ALA A 399 27.81 8.27 17.66
CA ALA A 399 27.88 8.75 19.02
C ALA A 399 27.38 7.68 19.99
N VAL A 400 28.07 7.56 21.12
CA VAL A 400 27.87 6.54 22.17
C VAL A 400 26.41 6.34 22.58
N PRO A 401 25.53 7.36 22.71
CA PRO A 401 24.11 7.10 23.01
C PRO A 401 23.33 6.42 21.87
N PHE A 402 23.71 6.66 20.60
CA PHE A 402 23.01 6.13 19.44
C PHE A 402 23.51 4.74 19.00
N THR A 403 24.77 4.42 19.28
CA THR A 403 25.35 3.10 19.04
C THR A 403 24.94 2.05 20.07
N LEU A 404 24.48 2.48 21.26
CA LEU A 404 23.91 1.60 22.29
C LEU A 404 22.48 1.14 21.98
N VAL A 405 21.79 1.84 21.07
CA VAL A 405 20.43 1.47 20.66
C VAL A 405 20.47 0.15 19.90
N PRO A 406 19.60 -0.83 20.22
CA PRO A 406 19.55 -2.10 19.52
C PRO A 406 19.39 -1.95 18.01
N SER A 407 20.16 -2.73 17.25
CA SER A 407 20.18 -2.70 15.77
C SER A 407 18.79 -2.83 15.13
N TRP A 408 17.90 -3.61 15.76
CA TRP A 408 16.55 -3.81 15.25
C TRP A 408 15.68 -2.55 15.32
N LEU A 409 15.91 -1.66 16.30
CA LEU A 409 15.14 -0.43 16.42
C LEU A 409 15.52 0.56 15.31
N TRP A 410 16.78 0.56 14.89
CA TRP A 410 17.24 1.33 13.74
C TRP A 410 16.66 0.82 12.43
N MET A 411 16.67 -0.50 12.22
CA MET A 411 16.05 -1.11 11.04
C MET A 411 14.56 -0.76 10.96
N LEU A 412 13.83 -0.95 12.06
CA LEU A 412 12.41 -0.62 12.15
C LEU A 412 12.17 0.88 11.94
N GLY A 413 12.97 1.75 12.56
CA GLY A 413 12.85 3.20 12.41
C GLY A 413 13.03 3.66 10.96
N LYS A 414 14.02 3.10 10.25
CA LYS A 414 14.24 3.39 8.83
C LYS A 414 13.14 2.80 7.95
N ALA A 415 12.69 1.58 8.22
CA ALA A 415 11.56 0.98 7.50
C ALA A 415 10.29 1.81 7.68
N MET A 416 10.02 2.31 8.90
CA MET A 416 8.89 3.22 9.15
C MET A 416 9.08 4.56 8.43
N LEU A 417 10.28 5.13 8.42
CA LEU A 417 10.57 6.33 7.63
C LEU A 417 10.28 6.11 6.14
N MET A 418 10.71 4.99 5.57
CA MET A 418 10.44 4.66 4.18
C MET A 418 8.94 4.45 3.95
N MET A 419 8.25 3.75 4.85
CA MET A 419 6.81 3.61 4.77
C MET A 419 6.09 4.96 4.83
N PHE A 420 6.55 5.90 5.66
CA PHE A 420 6.05 7.27 5.65
C PHE A 420 6.25 7.95 4.29
N VAL A 421 7.40 7.75 3.64
CA VAL A 421 7.66 8.28 2.28
C VAL A 421 6.68 7.70 1.26
N PHE A 422 6.36 6.40 1.29
CA PHE A 422 5.34 5.81 0.42
C PHE A 422 3.98 6.49 0.61
N LEU A 423 3.56 6.65 1.87
CA LEU A 423 2.29 7.29 2.21
C LEU A 423 2.28 8.77 1.82
N TRP A 424 3.41 9.47 1.98
CA TRP A 424 3.52 10.89 1.66
C TRP A 424 3.47 11.15 0.14
N ILE A 425 4.17 10.32 -0.65
CA ILE A 425 4.13 10.39 -2.12
C ILE A 425 2.68 10.28 -2.63
N ARG A 426 1.90 9.37 -2.04
CA ARG A 426 0.51 9.13 -2.42
C ARG A 426 -0.41 10.35 -2.34
N TRP A 427 -0.16 11.26 -1.40
CA TRP A 427 -0.98 12.45 -1.16
C TRP A 427 -0.36 13.74 -1.70
N THR A 428 0.81 13.67 -2.34
CA THR A 428 1.50 14.84 -2.91
C THR A 428 1.53 14.84 -4.43
N LEU A 429 1.72 13.68 -5.06
CA LEU A 429 1.85 13.58 -6.51
C LEU A 429 0.49 13.34 -7.20
N PRO A 430 0.26 13.97 -8.37
CA PRO A 430 -0.91 13.67 -9.18
C PRO A 430 -0.79 12.27 -9.78
N ARG A 431 -1.95 11.66 -10.01
CA ARG A 431 -2.07 10.35 -10.65
C ARG A 431 -1.61 10.36 -12.11
N PHE A 432 -0.88 9.33 -12.53
CA PHE A 432 -0.49 9.14 -13.93
C PHE A 432 -1.54 8.35 -14.72
N ARG A 433 -1.63 8.67 -16.02
CA ARG A 433 -2.36 7.84 -16.98
C ARG A 433 -1.56 6.58 -17.30
N VAL A 434 -2.25 5.50 -17.68
CA VAL A 434 -1.67 4.21 -18.09
C VAL A 434 -0.55 4.34 -19.11
N ASP A 435 -0.79 5.06 -20.20
CA ASP A 435 0.18 5.17 -21.29
C ASP A 435 1.47 5.86 -20.82
N GLN A 436 1.34 6.93 -20.04
CA GLN A 436 2.47 7.69 -19.50
C GLN A 436 3.28 6.86 -18.51
N LEU A 437 2.58 6.08 -17.69
CA LEU A 437 3.19 5.22 -16.70
C LEU A 437 4.02 4.12 -17.39
N MET A 438 3.47 3.44 -18.40
CA MET A 438 4.21 2.41 -19.15
C MET A 438 5.38 3.01 -19.93
N ASP A 439 5.17 4.16 -20.57
CA ASP A 439 6.25 4.88 -21.26
C ASP A 439 7.38 5.27 -20.30
N PHE A 440 7.05 5.70 -19.08
CA PHE A 440 8.04 6.07 -18.09
C PHE A 440 8.89 4.87 -17.64
N THR A 441 8.30 3.68 -17.49
CA THR A 441 9.06 2.46 -17.16
C THR A 441 10.01 2.06 -18.28
N TRP A 442 9.47 1.92 -19.49
CA TRP A 442 10.18 1.33 -20.62
C TRP A 442 11.17 2.30 -21.26
N LYS A 443 10.85 3.60 -21.33
CA LYS A 443 11.68 4.61 -21.99
C LYS A 443 12.60 5.36 -21.02
N PHE A 444 12.28 5.41 -19.73
CA PHE A 444 13.08 6.14 -18.75
C PHE A 444 13.71 5.22 -17.70
N LEU A 445 12.93 4.56 -16.85
CA LEU A 445 13.48 3.79 -15.72
C LEU A 445 14.38 2.63 -16.15
N LEU A 446 13.98 1.87 -17.16
CA LEU A 446 14.72 0.70 -17.62
C LEU A 446 16.06 1.05 -18.30
N PRO A 447 16.14 2.02 -19.24
CA PRO A 447 17.43 2.44 -19.78
C PRO A 447 18.36 3.01 -18.70
N TRP A 448 17.83 3.82 -17.78
CA TRP A 448 18.64 4.39 -16.70
C TRP A 448 19.13 3.33 -15.70
N SER A 449 18.37 2.26 -15.46
CA SER A 449 18.84 1.16 -14.61
C SER A 449 20.01 0.42 -15.28
N PHE A 450 19.97 0.16 -16.58
CA PHE A 450 21.09 -0.44 -17.31
C PHE A 450 22.34 0.45 -17.31
N VAL A 451 22.18 1.75 -17.56
CA VAL A 451 23.28 2.72 -17.48
C VAL A 451 23.88 2.68 -16.07
N ASN A 452 23.05 2.61 -15.03
CA ASN A 452 23.54 2.55 -13.66
C ASN A 452 24.38 1.29 -13.38
N VAL A 453 23.93 0.13 -13.86
CA VAL A 453 24.70 -1.14 -13.75
C VAL A 453 26.04 -1.03 -14.47
N ALA A 454 26.05 -0.50 -15.70
CA ALA A 454 27.27 -0.33 -16.48
C ALA A 454 28.27 0.61 -15.79
N VAL A 455 27.80 1.76 -15.27
CA VAL A 455 28.63 2.71 -14.54
C VAL A 455 29.17 2.11 -13.25
N ALA A 456 28.35 1.36 -12.50
CA ALA A 456 28.79 0.65 -11.30
C ALA A 456 29.90 -0.38 -11.60
N GLY A 457 29.73 -1.15 -12.68
CA GLY A 457 30.73 -2.12 -13.14
C GLY A 457 32.04 -1.47 -13.58
N LEU A 458 31.98 -0.37 -14.33
CA LEU A 458 33.18 0.38 -14.71
C LEU A 458 33.88 0.96 -13.49
N TYR A 459 33.13 1.55 -12.55
CA TYR A 459 33.69 2.08 -11.31
C TYR A 459 34.46 1.00 -10.54
N LEU A 460 33.88 -0.19 -10.35
CA LEU A 460 34.56 -1.30 -9.70
C LEU A 460 35.80 -1.77 -10.47
N ALA A 461 35.74 -1.84 -11.80
CA ALA A 461 36.87 -2.27 -12.62
C ALA A 461 38.07 -1.30 -12.58
N PHE A 462 37.82 0.01 -12.41
CA PHE A 462 38.87 1.03 -12.37
C PHE A 462 39.38 1.34 -10.95
N TRP A 463 38.53 1.26 -9.93
CA TRP A 463 38.87 1.69 -8.56
C TRP A 463 39.28 0.55 -7.60
N LEU A 464 38.96 -0.70 -7.93
CA LEU A 464 39.30 -1.89 -7.11
C LEU A 464 40.45 -2.72 -7.68
N LYS A 465 41.23 -2.14 -8.61
CA LYS A 465 42.52 -2.69 -9.05
C LYS A 465 43.67 -2.28 -8.14
#